data_AF-A0A1M6PKB4-F1
#
_entry.id   AF-A0A1M6PKB4-F1
#
_cell.length_a   1.000
_cell.length_b   1.000
_cell.length_c   1.000
_cell.angle_alpha   90.00
_cell.angle_beta   90.00
_cell.angle_gamma   90.00
#
_symmetry.space_group_name_H-M   'P 1'
#
loop_
_entity.id
_entity.type
_entity.pdbx_description
1 polymer ?
#
loop_
_entity_poly.entity_id
_entity_poly.type
_entity_poly.pdbx_seq_one_letter_code
_entity_poly.pdbx_strand_id
1 'polypeptide(L)' 'MPAALIEPLFITNPVEEQIIIKEENIVKVAEGVVNGILKFFLDKSLYHLL' A
#
# COMPACT_ATOMS: atom_id res chain seq x y z
N MET A 1 -1.29 13.61 13.14
CA MET A 1 -0.73 12.33 12.67
C MET A 1 -0.69 12.34 11.15
N PRO A 2 0.32 11.74 10.50
CA PRO A 2 0.30 11.52 9.05
C PRO A 2 -0.84 10.56 8.68
N ALA A 3 -1.52 10.83 7.56
CA ALA A 3 -2.61 10.00 7.04
C ALA A 3 -2.52 9.93 5.51
N ALA A 4 -2.92 8.79 4.95
CA ALA A 4 -2.96 8.57 3.50
C ALA A 4 -4.18 7.72 3.12
N LEU A 5 -4.81 8.06 2.01
CA LEU A 5 -5.81 7.24 1.32
C LEU A 5 -5.09 6.53 0.16
N ILE A 6 -5.30 5.22 0.01
CA ILE A 6 -4.73 4.44 -1.08
C ILE A 6 -5.87 3.89 -1.93
N GLU A 7 -5.89 4.26 -3.21
CA GLU A 7 -6.74 3.67 -4.23
C GLU A 7 -5.85 2.75 -5.09
N PRO A 8 -5.80 1.44 -4.78
CA PRO A 8 -4.83 0.55 -5.43
C PRO A 8 -5.17 0.28 -6.91
N LEU A 9 -6.46 0.22 -7.23
CA LEU A 9 -7.01 -0.05 -8.56
C LEU A 9 -8.43 0.56 -8.68
N PHE A 10 -8.88 0.79 -9.90
CA PHE A 10 -10.22 1.28 -10.24
C PHE A 10 -11.17 0.13 -10.59
N ILE A 11 -12.17 -0.12 -9.74
CA ILE A 11 -13.19 -1.15 -10.01
C ILE A 11 -14.05 -0.83 -11.24
N THR A 12 -14.12 0.43 -11.65
CA THR A 12 -14.84 0.87 -12.85
C THR A 12 -14.07 0.59 -14.13
N ASN A 13 -12.77 0.25 -14.04
CA ASN A 13 -11.99 -0.21 -15.19
C ASN A 13 -12.12 -1.74 -15.29
N PRO A 14 -12.70 -2.29 -16.36
CA PRO A 14 -12.95 -3.72 -16.49
C PRO A 14 -11.66 -4.56 -16.52
N VAL A 15 -10.52 -3.98 -16.90
CA VAL A 15 -9.22 -4.68 -16.84
C VAL A 15 -8.72 -4.77 -15.41
N GLU A 16 -8.86 -3.69 -14.63
CA GLU A 16 -8.40 -3.63 -13.24
C GLU A 16 -9.32 -4.38 -12.29
N GLU A 17 -10.62 -4.41 -12.57
CA GLU A 17 -11.59 -5.25 -11.86
C GLU A 17 -11.17 -6.73 -11.88
N GLN A 18 -10.79 -7.26 -13.05
CA GLN A 18 -10.33 -8.64 -13.19
C GLN A 18 -9.03 -8.93 -12.42
N ILE A 19 -8.25 -7.89 -12.12
CA ILE A 19 -7.00 -8.00 -11.36
C ILE A 19 -7.32 -8.02 -9.87
N ILE A 20 -8.14 -7.10 -9.37
CA ILE A 20 -8.36 -6.91 -7.93
C ILE A 20 -9.21 -8.03 -7.30
N ILE A 21 -10.10 -8.67 -8.05
CA ILE A 21 -10.94 -9.77 -7.51
C ILE A 21 -10.15 -11.05 -7.18
N LYS A 22 -8.91 -11.16 -7.67
CA LYS A 22 -8.06 -12.31 -7.41
C LYS A 22 -7.38 -12.17 -6.05
N GLU A 23 -7.58 -13.16 -5.18
CA GLU A 23 -7.07 -13.15 -3.81
C GLU A 23 -5.56 -12.89 -3.75
N GLU A 24 -4.79 -13.48 -4.67
CA GLU A 24 -3.33 -13.28 -4.70
C GLU A 24 -2.91 -11.83 -4.96
N ASN A 25 -3.74 -11.04 -5.64
CA ASN A 25 -3.45 -9.64 -5.92
C ASN A 25 -3.85 -8.74 -4.75
N ILE A 26 -4.91 -9.10 -4.02
CA ILE A 26 -5.29 -8.43 -2.77
C ILE A 26 -4.15 -8.57 -1.75
N VAL A 27 -3.57 -9.77 -1.61
CA VAL A 27 -2.43 -10.01 -0.72
C VAL A 27 -1.23 -9.15 -1.10
N LYS A 28 -0.86 -9.10 -2.39
CA LYS A 28 0.26 -8.25 -2.86
C LYS A 28 0.05 -6.77 -2.57
N VAL A 29 -1.18 -6.26 -2.74
CA VAL A 29 -1.51 -4.87 -2.38
C VAL A 29 -1.30 -4.64 -0.90
N ALA A 30 -1.83 -5.53 -0.04
CA ALA A 30 -1.68 -5.43 1.41
C ALA A 30 -0.20 -5.47 1.83
N GLU A 31 0.60 -6.38 1.27
CA GLU A 31 2.05 -6.46 1.53
C GLU A 31 2.77 -5.17 1.12
N GLY A 32 2.44 -4.62 -0.06
CA GLY A 32 2.98 -3.34 -0.53
C GLY A 32 2.67 -2.18 0.43
N VAL A 33 1.43 -2.11 0.92
CA VAL A 33 1.01 -1.09 1.89
C VAL A 33 1.77 -1.23 3.21
N VAL A 34 1.87 -2.44 3.77
CA VAL A 34 2.60 -2.71 5.01
C VAL A 34 4.07 -2.34 4.85
N ASN A 35 4.71 -2.74 3.76
CA ASN A 35 6.12 -2.42 3.48
C ASN A 35 6.36 -0.90 3.35
N GLY A 36 5.44 -0.19 2.69
CA GLY A 36 5.50 1.27 2.59
C GLY A 36 5.40 1.96 3.95
N ILE A 37 4.49 1.49 4.81
CA ILE A 37 4.32 2.01 6.18
C ILE A 37 5.56 1.74 7.02
N LEU A 38 6.08 0.51 7.01
CA LEU A 38 7.27 0.15 7.77
C LEU A 38 8.47 0.99 7.34
N LYS A 39 8.67 1.16 6.02
CA LYS A 39 9.74 2.00 5.49
C LYS A 39 9.61 3.45 5.97
N PHE A 40 8.42 4.03 5.92
CA PHE A 40 8.18 5.40 6.39
C PHE A 40 8.55 5.58 7.87
N PHE A 41 8.24 4.61 8.73
CA PHE A 41 8.59 4.68 10.15
C PHE A 41 10.08 4.42 10.43
N LEU A 42 10.71 3.50 9.70
CA LEU A 42 12.15 3.22 9.81
C LEU A 42 13.00 4.39 9.31
N ASP A 43 12.62 5.02 8.20
CA ASP A 43 13.31 6.23 7.73
C ASP A 43 13.15 7.36 8.76
N LYS A 44 11.96 7.51 9.37
CA LYS A 44 11.75 8.54 10.39
C LYS A 44 12.47 8.29 11.71
N SER A 45 12.71 7.04 12.10
CA SER A 45 13.46 6.77 13.34
C SER A 45 14.93 7.18 13.23
N LEU A 46 15.53 7.07 12.04
CA LEU A 46 16.89 7.53 11.76
C LEU A 46 17.05 9.05 11.93
N TYR A 47 16.04 9.86 11.56
CA TYR A 47 16.09 11.32 11.72
C TYR A 47 15.88 11.83 13.14
N HIS A 48 15.43 10.97 14.09
CA HIS A 48 15.29 11.36 15.50
C HIS A 48 16.49 10.95 16.37
N LEU A 49 17.45 10.20 15.81
CA LEU A 49 18.68 9.77 16.48
C LEU A 49 19.92 10.61 16.10
N LEU A 50 19.75 11.62 15.24
CA LEU A 50 20.73 12.67 14.90
C LEU A 50 20.23 14.03 15.41
#